data_AF-A0A1L9V7J0-F1
#
_entry.id   AF-A0A1L9V7J0-F1
#
_cell.length_a   1.000
_cell.length_b   1.000
_cell.length_c   1.000
_cell.angle_alpha   90.00
_cell.angle_beta   90.00
_cell.angle_gamma   90.00
#
_symmetry.space_group_name_H-M   'P 1'
#
loop_
_entity.id
_entity.type
_entity.pdbx_description
1 polymer ?
#
loop_
_entity_poly.entity_id
_entity_poly.type
_entity_poly.pdbx_seq_one_letter_code
_entity_poly.pdbx_strand_id
1 'polypeptide(L)' 'MLCTHPDYRGRGAGKMLVAWGCEQADKDRVAAYVDASRDGRPLYARYGFEDRTIDEHRAEGITSMVREPRS' A
#
# COMPACT_ATOMS: atom_id res chain seq x y z
N MET A 1 -0.93 6.77 -8.13
CA MET A 1 -0.45 5.54 -8.81
C MET A 1 1.01 5.33 -8.44
N LEU A 2 1.38 4.14 -7.95
CA LEU A 2 2.76 3.78 -7.59
C LEU A 2 3.19 2.61 -8.47
N CYS A 3 4.28 2.78 -9.21
CA CYS A 3 4.78 1.77 -10.12
C CYS A 3 6.30 1.77 -10.17
N THR A 4 6.86 0.62 -10.51
CA THR A 4 8.29 0.47 -10.85
C THR A 4 8.36 -0.16 -12.22
N HIS A 5 9.24 0.39 -13.07
CA HIS A 5 9.50 -0.15 -14.39
C HIS A 5 9.84 -1.65 -14.29
N PRO A 6 9.28 -2.53 -15.16
CA PRO A 6 9.43 -3.98 -15.06
C PRO A 6 10.87 -4.45 -14.83
N ASP A 7 11.82 -3.94 -15.62
CA ASP A 7 13.24 -4.30 -15.56
C ASP A 7 13.95 -3.96 -14.24
N TYR A 8 13.32 -3.10 -13.42
CA TYR A 8 13.85 -2.61 -12.15
C TYR A 8 13.04 -3.10 -10.93
N ARG A 9 12.07 -4.01 -11.13
CA ARG A 9 11.31 -4.63 -10.04
C ARG A 9 12.20 -5.52 -9.17
N GLY A 10 11.76 -5.76 -7.93
CA GLY A 10 12.50 -6.59 -6.97
C GLY A 10 13.76 -5.94 -6.37
N ARG A 11 14.06 -4.68 -6.72
CA ARG A 11 15.26 -3.95 -6.26
C ARG A 11 14.98 -2.92 -5.16
N GLY A 12 13.78 -2.92 -4.58
CA GLY A 12 13.44 -2.07 -3.44
C GLY A 12 12.89 -0.67 -3.75
N ALA A 13 12.80 -0.25 -5.02
CA ALA A 13 12.25 1.07 -5.36
C ALA A 13 10.82 1.28 -4.81
N GLY A 14 9.91 0.31 -5.02
CA GLY A 14 8.56 0.38 -4.46
C GLY A 14 8.55 0.40 -2.92
N LYS A 15 9.46 -0.34 -2.28
CA LYS A 15 9.64 -0.33 -0.82
C LYS A 15 10.01 1.06 -0.31
N MET A 16 10.96 1.73 -0.99
CA MET A 16 11.39 3.08 -0.62
C MET A 16 10.26 4.10 -0.75
N LEU A 17 9.49 4.05 -1.84
CA LEU A 17 8.36 4.96 -2.05
C LEU A 17 7.26 4.77 -0.99
N VAL A 18 6.90 3.53 -0.68
CA VAL A 18 5.88 3.24 0.35
C VAL A 18 6.36 3.65 1.73
N ALA A 19 7.63 3.39 2.08
CA ALA A 19 8.20 3.83 3.36
C ALA A 19 8.12 5.34 3.52
N TRP A 20 8.60 6.10 2.53
CA TRP A 20 8.54 7.55 2.54
C TRP A 20 7.11 8.07 2.68
N GLY A 21 6.16 7.53 1.91
CA GLY A 21 4.75 7.94 1.99
C GLY A 21 4.13 7.67 3.37
N CYS A 22 4.43 6.52 3.99
CA CYS A 22 3.97 6.21 5.34
C CYS A 22 4.56 7.17 6.37
N GLU A 23 5.85 7.51 6.26
CA GLU A 23 6.49 8.49 7.15
C GLU A 23 5.83 9.87 7.08
N GLN A 24 5.39 10.30 5.90
CA GLN A 24 4.64 11.56 5.79
C GLN A 24 3.25 11.44 6.41
N ALA A 25 2.52 10.36 6.13
CA ALA A 25 1.20 10.12 6.72
C ALA A 25 1.25 10.06 8.26
N ASP A 26 2.30 9.45 8.82
CA ASP A 26 2.54 9.41 10.26
C ASP A 26 2.77 10.82 10.84
N LYS A 27 3.61 11.65 10.21
CA LYS A 27 3.86 13.05 10.64
C LYS A 27 2.60 13.90 10.62
N ASP A 28 1.80 13.74 9.59
CA ASP A 28 0.57 14.51 9.38
C ASP A 28 -0.60 13.94 10.21
N ARG A 29 -0.41 12.78 10.88
CA ARG A 29 -1.43 12.05 11.64
C ARG A 29 -2.68 11.74 10.83
N VAL A 30 -2.48 11.33 9.59
CA VAL A 30 -3.55 10.94 8.66
C VAL A 30 -3.42 9.47 8.25
N ALA A 31 -4.54 8.83 7.95
CA ALA A 31 -4.55 7.49 7.39
C ALA A 31 -4.06 7.48 5.94
N ALA A 32 -3.44 6.38 5.52
CA ALA A 32 -3.08 6.11 4.13
C ALA A 32 -3.97 5.02 3.54
N TYR A 33 -4.44 5.22 2.31
CA TYR A 33 -5.30 4.30 1.57
C TYR A 33 -4.65 3.89 0.25
N VAL A 34 -4.75 2.60 -0.11
CA VAL A 34 -4.36 2.10 -1.44
C VAL A 34 -5.31 1.02 -1.93
N ASP A 35 -5.62 1.08 -3.23
CA ASP A 35 -6.15 -0.05 -3.98
C ASP A 35 -4.98 -0.91 -4.46
N ALA A 36 -4.77 -2.03 -3.76
CA ALA A 36 -3.65 -2.93 -3.99
C ALA A 36 -3.99 -3.99 -5.04
N SER A 37 -3.13 -4.10 -6.05
CA SER A 37 -3.12 -5.28 -6.93
C SER A 37 -2.67 -6.52 -6.14
N ARG A 38 -2.94 -7.70 -6.69
CA ARG A 38 -2.47 -8.98 -6.14
C ARG A 38 -0.96 -8.99 -5.84
N ASP A 39 -0.16 -8.41 -6.74
CA ASP A 39 1.30 -8.35 -6.60
C ASP A 39 1.77 -7.28 -5.60
N GLY A 40 1.01 -6.19 -5.44
CA GLY A 40 1.32 -5.10 -4.53
C GLY A 40 0.91 -5.38 -3.08
N ARG A 41 -0.14 -6.17 -2.87
CA ARG A 41 -0.70 -6.47 -1.54
C ARG A 41 0.35 -6.94 -0.52
N PRO A 42 1.27 -7.88 -0.83
CA PRO A 42 2.29 -8.30 0.13
C PRO A 42 3.25 -7.17 0.56
N LEU A 43 3.54 -6.22 -0.34
CA LEU A 43 4.38 -5.07 -0.02
C LEU A 43 3.63 -4.16 0.96
N TYR A 44 2.40 -3.76 0.65
CA TYR A 44 1.63 -2.85 1.50
C TYR A 44 1.35 -3.47 2.89
N ALA A 45 1.00 -4.75 2.95
CA ALA A 45 0.79 -5.45 4.23
C ALA A 45 2.01 -5.36 5.17
N ARG A 46 3.24 -5.48 4.63
CA ARG A 46 4.48 -5.33 5.43
C ARG A 46 4.67 -3.95 6.04
N TYR A 47 4.01 -2.93 5.49
CA TYR A 47 4.06 -1.55 5.99
C TYR A 47 2.93 -1.24 6.99
N GLY A 48 2.07 -2.21 7.30
CA GLY A 48 0.96 -2.05 8.24
C GLY A 48 -0.35 -1.63 7.58
N PHE A 49 -0.47 -1.79 6.26
CA PHE A 49 -1.78 -1.68 5.62
C PHE A 49 -2.59 -2.96 5.88
N GLU A 50 -3.83 -2.78 6.26
CA GLU A 50 -4.80 -3.83 6.54
C GLU A 50 -5.83 -3.90 5.42
N ASP A 51 -6.23 -5.11 5.05
CA ASP A 51 -7.31 -5.32 4.09
C ASP A 51 -8.65 -4.87 4.70
N ARG A 52 -9.27 -3.87 4.06
CA ARG A 52 -10.61 -3.36 4.41
C ARG A 52 -11.56 -3.43 3.22
N THR A 53 -11.35 -4.40 2.33
CA THR A 53 -12.24 -4.66 1.20
C THR A 53 -13.64 -5.02 1.74
N ILE A 54 -14.66 -4.26 1.37
CA ILE A 54 -16.05 -4.61 1.65
C ILE A 54 -16.51 -5.72 0.69
N ASP A 55 -17.30 -6.67 1.21
CA ASP A 55 -17.63 -7.92 0.50
C ASP A 55 -18.23 -7.71 -0.90
N GLU A 56 -18.95 -6.60 -1.10
CA GLU A 56 -19.57 -6.22 -2.38
C GLU A 56 -18.56 -5.93 -3.50
N HIS A 57 -17.29 -5.63 -3.17
CA HIS A 57 -16.23 -5.27 -4.13
C HIS A 57 -15.13 -6.33 -4.28
N ARG A 58 -15.29 -7.51 -3.65
CA ARG A 58 -14.25 -8.56 -3.65
C ARG A 58 -14.00 -9.20 -5.02
N ALA A 59 -14.88 -8.97 -5.99
CA ALA A 59 -14.87 -9.60 -7.30
C ALA A 59 -13.83 -9.03 -8.30
N GLU A 60 -13.27 -7.84 -8.04
CA GLU A 60 -12.47 -7.12 -9.06
C GLU A 60 -10.95 -7.36 -9.00
N GLY A 61 -10.47 -8.24 -8.10
CA GLY A 61 -9.04 -8.55 -7.99
C GLY A 61 -8.16 -7.41 -7.43
N ILE A 62 -8.80 -6.36 -6.95
CA ILE A 62 -8.21 -5.22 -6.24
C ILE A 62 -8.57 -5.38 -4.75
N THR A 63 -7.59 -5.18 -3.87
CA THR A 63 -7.79 -5.16 -2.42
C THR A 63 -7.71 -3.73 -1.93
N SER A 64 -8.79 -3.21 -1.33
CA SER A 64 -8.76 -1.91 -0.66
C SER A 64 -8.04 -2.07 0.68
N MET A 65 -6.92 -1.36 0.87
CA MET A 65 -6.12 -1.47 2.08
C MET A 65 -5.93 -0.11 2.76
N VAL A 66 -6.04 -0.09 4.08
CA VAL A 66 -5.92 1.12 4.91
C VAL A 66 -4.83 0.93 5.94
N ARG A 67 -4.03 1.96 6.17
CA ARG A 67 -3.05 2.06 7.26
C ARG A 67 -3.35 3.29 8.10
N GLU A 68 -3.60 3.09 9.39
CA GLU A 68 -3.68 4.19 10.36
C GLU A 68 -2.28 4.78 10.64
N PRO A 69 -2.15 6.07 10.97
CA PRO A 69 -0.88 6.67 11.31
C PRO A 69 -0.34 6.08 12.63
N ARG A 70 0.97 5.90 12.70
CA ARG A 70 1.66 5.47 13.93
C ARG A 70 1.89 6.68 14.84
N SER A 71 1.72 6.46 16.15
CA SER A 71 1.99 7.42 17.22
C SER A 71 3.48 7.60 17.52
#